data_AF-A0A2E1M534-F1
#
_entry.id   AF-A0A2E1M534-F1
#
_cell.length_a   1.000
_cell.length_b   1.000
_cell.length_c   1.000
_cell.angle_alpha   90.00
_cell.angle_beta   90.00
_cell.angle_gamma   90.00
#
_symmetry.space_group_name_H-M   'P 1'
#
loop_
_entity.id
_entity.type
_entity.pdbx_description
1 polymer ?
#
loop_
_entity_poly.entity_id
_entity_poly.type
_entity_poly.pdbx_seq_one_letter_code
_entity_poly.pdbx_strand_id
1 'polypeptide(L)'
;MVRAERLLDANVNRAREGLRTLEEIARLLLEDSELAAALRTRRRRLGALTEEILPDLLPARSAGTDPGFAPEIAAGPRKDLASVAAAAAGRVGESLRVLEEIGSTVNPSFAAGIQSIRHGWYDLDRDLRLRLGTRKPLAQPRLCVLLTRDLCPGGDWIRVVDALAESRVDMVQIREKELADGVLLNHAEAVRDRLHSTTRLVINDRISVAATLGLDVHLGREDLPIAAARRLLGRDAQIGRSTSGLPEAHSAIAAGADLVGVGPVFVSATKDKKPVGPGAAGKVAAAGIPHLAIGGIELSNLESLCEHGVAGVAVCRGVLGAEDVAATVSKIQTRMDTAAEDVSCP
;
A
#
# COMPACT_ATOMS: atom_id res chain seq x y z
N MET A 1 -45.95 0.27 28.09
CA MET A 1 -45.12 1.26 27.36
C MET A 1 -43.69 0.75 27.39
N VAL A 2 -43.17 0.22 26.28
CA VAL A 2 -41.77 -0.24 26.21
C VAL A 2 -40.89 1.00 26.42
N ARG A 3 -40.01 0.99 27.42
CA ARG A 3 -39.14 2.14 27.73
C ARG A 3 -38.09 2.27 26.62
N ALA A 4 -38.36 3.16 25.66
CA ALA A 4 -37.43 3.53 24.59
C ALA A 4 -36.04 3.92 25.13
N GLU A 5 -35.98 4.44 26.36
CA GLU A 5 -34.77 4.75 27.13
C GLU A 5 -33.73 3.60 27.12
N ARG A 6 -34.13 2.34 27.33
CA ARG A 6 -33.21 1.20 27.31
C ARG A 6 -32.57 0.99 25.93
N LEU A 7 -33.38 1.15 24.88
CA LEU A 7 -32.91 1.04 23.49
C LEU A 7 -31.96 2.20 23.15
N LEU A 8 -32.29 3.41 23.59
CA LEU A 8 -31.47 4.59 23.37
C LEU A 8 -30.12 4.49 24.10
N ASP A 9 -30.09 4.12 25.38
CA ASP A 9 -28.83 3.96 26.13
C ASP A 9 -27.92 2.90 25.51
N ALA A 10 -28.46 1.72 25.15
CA ALA A 10 -27.69 0.66 24.54
C ALA A 10 -27.05 1.08 23.20
N ASN A 11 -27.81 1.77 22.34
CA ASN A 11 -27.29 2.22 21.05
C ASN A 11 -26.36 3.44 21.17
N VAL A 12 -26.55 4.33 22.14
CA VAL A 12 -25.57 5.39 22.46
C VAL A 12 -24.24 4.76 22.87
N ASN A 13 -24.25 3.77 23.75
CA ASN A 13 -23.02 3.10 24.20
C ASN A 13 -22.31 2.39 23.03
N ARG A 14 -23.03 1.59 22.23
CA ARG A 14 -22.46 0.92 21.05
C ARG A 14 -21.86 1.91 20.05
N ALA A 15 -22.56 3.01 19.75
CA ALA A 15 -22.05 4.04 18.86
C ALA A 15 -20.79 4.72 19.43
N ARG A 16 -20.76 5.05 20.72
CA ARG A 16 -19.61 5.71 21.36
C ARG A 16 -18.39 4.78 21.42
N GLU A 17 -18.58 3.51 21.73
CA GLU A 17 -17.52 2.50 21.74
C GLU A 17 -16.96 2.28 20.34
N GLY A 18 -17.83 2.11 19.34
CA GLY A 18 -17.41 1.99 17.94
C GLY A 18 -16.62 3.22 17.49
N LEU A 19 -17.13 4.44 17.74
CA LEU A 19 -16.41 5.68 17.42
C LEU A 19 -15.06 5.77 18.14
N ARG A 20 -14.96 5.27 19.38
CA ARG A 20 -13.70 5.22 20.12
C ARG A 20 -12.69 4.26 19.48
N THR A 21 -13.13 3.07 19.08
CA THR A 21 -12.28 2.12 18.36
C THR A 21 -11.75 2.74 17.07
N LEU A 22 -12.60 3.37 16.26
CA LEU A 22 -12.17 3.99 15.00
C LEU A 22 -11.24 5.19 15.25
N GLU A 23 -11.49 5.99 16.29
CA GLU A 23 -10.63 7.11 16.70
C GLU A 23 -9.21 6.62 17.01
N GLU A 24 -9.07 5.51 17.74
CA GLU A 24 -7.77 4.93 18.06
C GLU A 24 -7.08 4.32 16.83
N ILE A 25 -7.84 3.69 15.93
CA ILE A 25 -7.30 3.21 14.65
C ILE A 25 -6.78 4.39 13.82
N ALA A 26 -7.56 5.46 13.68
CA ALA A 26 -7.12 6.66 12.96
C ALA A 26 -5.87 7.28 13.58
N ARG A 27 -5.81 7.36 14.92
CA ARG A 27 -4.71 8.00 15.64
C ARG A 27 -3.42 7.17 15.67
N LEU A 28 -3.52 5.88 15.94
CA LEU A 28 -2.38 5.02 16.25
C LEU A 28 -1.93 4.16 15.08
N LEU A 29 -2.85 3.79 14.19
CA LEU A 29 -2.53 2.96 13.02
C LEU A 29 -2.34 3.79 11.75
N LEU A 30 -3.24 4.76 11.53
CA LEU A 30 -3.18 5.61 10.34
C LEU A 30 -2.35 6.88 10.56
N GLU A 31 -2.05 7.22 11.81
CA GLU A 31 -1.42 8.49 12.21
C GLU A 31 -2.10 9.72 11.58
N ASP A 32 -3.41 9.62 11.34
CA ASP A 32 -4.19 10.66 10.69
C ASP A 32 -4.91 11.52 11.72
N SER A 33 -4.39 12.73 11.92
CA SER A 33 -4.90 13.68 12.91
C SER A 33 -6.28 14.25 12.54
N GLU A 34 -6.58 14.43 11.26
CA GLU A 34 -7.85 14.98 10.78
C GLU A 34 -8.98 13.98 10.96
N LEU A 35 -8.77 12.73 10.53
CA LEU A 35 -9.71 11.63 10.68
C LEU A 35 -9.97 11.31 12.16
N ALA A 36 -8.90 11.28 12.96
CA ALA A 36 -9.04 11.11 14.41
C ALA A 36 -9.82 12.26 15.05
N ALA A 37 -9.63 13.50 14.61
CA ALA A 37 -10.41 14.66 15.08
C ALA A 37 -11.89 14.58 14.67
N ALA A 38 -12.19 14.16 13.44
CA ALA A 38 -13.56 14.00 12.95
C ALA A 38 -14.35 12.95 13.75
N LEU A 39 -13.72 11.80 14.05
CA LEU A 39 -14.31 10.72 14.85
C LEU A 39 -14.51 11.14 16.31
N ARG A 40 -13.50 11.79 16.92
CA ARG A 40 -13.56 12.32 18.28
C ARG A 40 -14.67 13.35 18.44
N THR A 41 -14.81 14.27 17.48
CA THR A 41 -15.85 15.30 17.48
C THR A 41 -17.25 14.69 17.46
N ARG A 42 -17.49 13.68 16.61
CA ARG A 42 -18.77 12.94 16.61
C ARG A 42 -19.05 12.25 17.93
N ARG A 43 -18.05 11.57 18.50
CA ARG A 43 -18.18 10.89 19.79
C ARG A 43 -18.51 11.85 20.93
N ARG A 44 -17.88 13.03 20.95
CA ARG A 44 -18.16 14.09 21.94
C ARG A 44 -19.55 14.69 21.75
N ARG A 45 -19.93 15.01 20.51
CA ARG A 45 -21.28 15.53 20.18
C ARG A 45 -22.38 14.55 20.58
N LEU A 46 -22.19 13.26 20.32
CA LEU A 46 -23.14 12.22 20.72
C LEU A 46 -23.28 12.14 22.25
N GLY A 47 -22.17 12.22 22.99
CA GLY A 47 -22.19 12.25 24.46
C GLY A 47 -22.94 13.48 25.00
N ALA A 48 -22.57 14.67 24.54
CA ALA A 48 -23.18 15.93 24.99
C ALA A 48 -24.69 15.98 24.69
N LEU A 49 -25.09 15.59 23.47
CA LEU A 49 -26.51 15.54 23.08
C LEU A 49 -27.32 14.60 23.97
N THR A 50 -26.72 13.47 24.35
CA THR A 50 -27.38 12.49 25.22
C THR A 50 -27.52 13.03 26.64
N GLU A 51 -26.46 13.63 27.20
CA GLU A 51 -26.49 14.21 28.56
C GLU A 51 -27.48 15.38 28.66
N GLU A 52 -27.58 16.21 27.63
CA GLU A 52 -28.47 17.37 27.59
C GLU A 52 -29.95 16.98 27.48
N ILE A 53 -30.28 16.02 26.61
CA ILE A 53 -31.67 15.73 26.24
C ILE A 53 -32.21 14.49 26.96
N LEU A 54 -31.34 13.56 27.36
CA LEU A 54 -31.69 12.28 28.00
C LEU A 54 -30.86 12.03 29.28
N PRO A 55 -30.94 12.91 30.29
CA PRO A 55 -30.11 12.81 31.50
C PRO A 55 -30.41 11.57 32.37
N ASP A 56 -31.65 11.06 32.34
CA ASP A 56 -32.12 9.96 33.21
C ASP A 56 -32.04 8.56 32.56
N LEU A 57 -31.01 8.29 31.75
CA LEU A 57 -30.80 6.95 31.17
C LEU A 57 -30.13 5.95 32.13
N LEU A 58 -29.57 6.43 33.24
CA LEU A 58 -28.88 5.59 34.24
C LEU A 58 -29.76 4.47 34.86
N PRO A 59 -31.03 4.71 35.25
CA PRO A 59 -31.91 3.66 35.77
C PRO A 59 -32.27 2.57 34.74
N ALA A 60 -32.03 2.82 33.46
CA ALA A 60 -32.29 1.88 32.37
C ALA A 60 -31.15 0.85 32.18
N ARG A 61 -29.98 1.10 32.79
CA ARG A 61 -28.80 0.22 32.72
C ARG A 61 -28.97 -0.97 33.65
N SER A 62 -29.52 -2.06 33.12
CA SER A 62 -29.62 -3.33 33.83
C SER A 62 -29.09 -4.46 32.97
N ALA A 63 -27.83 -4.85 33.18
CA ALA A 63 -27.23 -6.00 32.53
C ALA A 63 -27.93 -7.32 32.92
N GLY A 64 -28.45 -7.41 34.15
CA GLY A 64 -29.07 -8.64 34.68
C GLY A 64 -30.53 -8.87 34.27
N THR A 65 -31.19 -7.90 33.61
CA THR A 65 -32.59 -8.02 33.14
C THR A 65 -32.72 -7.79 31.62
N ASP A 66 -31.61 -7.94 30.90
CA ASP A 66 -31.59 -7.88 29.44
C ASP A 66 -32.18 -9.18 28.86
N PRO A 67 -33.27 -9.13 28.06
CA PRO A 67 -33.76 -10.31 27.35
C PRO A 67 -32.70 -10.93 26.42
N GLY A 68 -31.66 -10.17 26.06
CA GLY A 68 -30.50 -10.60 25.29
C GLY A 68 -29.35 -11.20 26.11
N PHE A 69 -29.54 -11.54 27.39
CA PHE A 69 -28.54 -12.23 28.24
C PHE A 69 -28.30 -13.71 27.81
N ALA A 70 -28.27 -13.98 26.51
CA ALA A 70 -27.48 -15.08 26.00
C ALA A 70 -26.02 -14.63 26.00
N PRO A 71 -25.04 -15.48 26.35
CA PRO A 71 -23.64 -15.13 26.12
C PRO A 71 -23.51 -14.73 24.65
N GLU A 72 -23.10 -13.49 24.39
CA GLU A 72 -22.74 -13.07 23.03
C GLU A 72 -21.80 -14.15 22.49
N ILE A 73 -22.21 -14.83 21.41
CA ILE A 73 -21.31 -15.72 20.69
C ILE A 73 -20.12 -14.83 20.34
N ALA A 74 -18.97 -15.11 20.97
CA ALA A 74 -17.78 -14.31 20.79
C ALA A 74 -17.60 -14.11 19.28
N ALA A 75 -17.55 -12.85 18.85
CA ALA A 75 -17.36 -12.54 17.44
C ALA A 75 -16.15 -13.36 16.98
N GLY A 76 -16.36 -14.22 15.98
CA GLY A 76 -15.32 -15.13 15.49
C GLY A 76 -14.04 -14.37 15.13
N PRO A 77 -12.89 -15.06 15.04
CA PRO A 77 -11.59 -14.43 14.85
C PRO A 77 -11.61 -13.48 13.65
N ARG A 78 -11.25 -12.22 13.90
CA ARG A 78 -11.10 -11.19 12.86
C ARG A 78 -9.76 -11.40 12.15
N LYS A 79 -9.76 -11.31 10.82
CA LYS A 79 -8.58 -11.63 10.00
C LYS A 79 -7.50 -10.55 10.06
N ASP A 80 -7.91 -9.29 10.14
CA ASP A 80 -7.04 -8.10 10.14
C ASP A 80 -7.71 -6.88 10.79
N LEU A 81 -6.94 -5.81 11.00
CA LEU A 81 -7.44 -4.55 11.58
C LEU A 81 -8.45 -3.83 10.68
N ALA A 82 -8.41 -4.05 9.36
CA ALA A 82 -9.40 -3.50 8.43
C ALA A 82 -10.79 -4.09 8.68
N SER A 83 -10.85 -5.40 8.95
CA SER A 83 -12.08 -6.11 9.31
C SER A 83 -12.62 -5.70 10.68
N VAL A 84 -11.74 -5.34 11.62
CA VAL A 84 -12.13 -4.76 12.92
C VAL A 84 -12.76 -3.39 12.73
N ALA A 85 -12.12 -2.52 11.93
CA ALA A 85 -12.65 -1.19 11.65
C ALA A 85 -13.97 -1.24 10.89
N ALA A 86 -14.08 -2.09 9.86
CA ALA A 86 -15.32 -2.28 9.10
C ALA A 86 -16.48 -2.72 10.01
N ALA A 87 -16.22 -3.62 10.96
CA ALA A 87 -17.22 -4.07 11.92
C ALA A 87 -17.60 -2.96 12.91
N ALA A 88 -16.63 -2.21 13.44
CA ALA A 88 -16.89 -1.09 14.33
C ALA A 88 -17.66 0.03 13.61
N ALA A 89 -17.33 0.34 12.37
CA ALA A 89 -18.02 1.35 11.58
C ALA A 89 -19.46 0.93 11.23
N GLY A 90 -19.67 -0.35 10.88
CA GLY A 90 -21.01 -0.91 10.72
C GLY A 90 -21.87 -0.73 11.97
N ARG A 91 -21.35 -1.11 13.15
CA ARG A 91 -22.06 -0.96 14.43
C ARG A 91 -22.41 0.49 14.74
N VAL A 92 -21.52 1.45 14.46
CA VAL A 92 -21.80 2.88 14.65
C VAL A 92 -22.92 3.32 13.72
N GLY A 93 -22.87 2.97 12.43
CA GLY A 93 -23.90 3.32 11.46
C GLY A 93 -25.28 2.80 11.85
N GLU A 94 -25.36 1.51 12.21
CA GLU A 94 -26.58 0.86 12.68
C GLU A 94 -27.11 1.53 13.95
N SER A 95 -26.24 1.77 14.94
CA SER A 95 -26.63 2.39 16.20
C SER A 95 -27.14 3.81 16.00
N LEU A 96 -26.46 4.63 15.19
CA LEU A 96 -26.92 5.99 14.87
C LEU A 96 -28.26 5.99 14.15
N ARG A 97 -28.53 4.98 13.31
CA ARG A 97 -29.82 4.86 12.63
C ARG A 97 -30.95 4.54 13.60
N VAL A 98 -30.72 3.59 14.52
CA VAL A 98 -31.70 3.26 15.58
C VAL A 98 -31.95 4.47 16.47
N LEU A 99 -30.91 5.22 16.84
CA LEU A 99 -31.05 6.44 17.65
C LEU A 99 -31.87 7.52 16.96
N GLU A 100 -31.72 7.70 15.65
CA GLU A 100 -32.51 8.66 14.87
C GLU A 100 -33.99 8.25 14.83
N GLU A 101 -34.26 6.99 14.47
CA GLU A 101 -35.61 6.46 14.31
C GLU A 101 -36.38 6.41 15.63
N ILE A 102 -35.81 5.79 16.67
CA ILE A 102 -36.45 5.69 17.99
C ILE A 102 -36.45 7.05 18.70
N GLY A 103 -35.38 7.82 18.54
CA GLY A 103 -35.27 9.16 19.12
C GLY A 103 -36.41 10.08 18.66
N SER A 104 -36.90 9.92 17.44
CA SER A 104 -38.04 10.70 16.92
C SER A 104 -39.33 10.51 17.72
N THR A 105 -39.49 9.36 18.39
CA THR A 105 -40.65 9.06 19.24
C THR A 105 -40.53 9.63 20.66
N VAL A 106 -39.32 10.02 21.06
CA VAL A 106 -39.02 10.52 22.42
C VAL A 106 -38.80 12.03 22.40
N ASN A 107 -37.97 12.53 21.49
CA ASN A 107 -37.64 13.95 21.39
C ASN A 107 -37.20 14.31 19.95
N PRO A 108 -37.97 15.14 19.21
CA PRO A 108 -37.61 15.54 17.85
C PRO A 108 -36.26 16.25 17.73
N SER A 109 -35.85 17.05 18.73
CA SER A 109 -34.55 17.72 18.74
C SER A 109 -33.40 16.74 18.92
N PHE A 110 -33.59 15.67 19.70
CA PHE A 110 -32.61 14.58 19.79
C PHE A 110 -32.43 13.89 18.43
N ALA A 111 -33.53 13.54 17.76
CA ALA A 111 -33.49 12.93 16.44
C ALA A 111 -32.76 13.81 15.40
N ALA A 112 -33.04 15.11 15.39
CA ALA A 112 -32.33 16.08 14.53
C ALA A 112 -30.82 16.17 14.85
N GLY A 113 -30.46 16.13 16.15
CA GLY A 113 -29.08 16.07 16.59
C GLY A 113 -28.35 14.81 16.12
N ILE A 114 -29.00 13.65 16.21
CA ILE A 114 -28.48 12.37 15.70
C ILE A 114 -28.34 12.41 14.17
N GLN A 115 -29.32 12.95 13.45
CA GLN A 115 -29.24 13.12 11.99
C GLN A 115 -28.01 13.97 11.61
N SER A 116 -27.73 15.05 12.33
CA SER A 116 -26.55 15.89 12.12
C SER A 116 -25.23 15.14 12.38
N ILE A 117 -25.19 14.25 13.39
CA ILE A 117 -24.02 13.41 13.68
C ILE A 117 -23.82 12.34 12.60
N ARG A 118 -24.93 11.76 12.10
CA ARG A 118 -24.96 10.74 11.05
C ARG A 118 -24.62 11.32 9.67
N HIS A 119 -24.84 12.62 9.45
CA HIS A 119 -24.50 13.27 8.21
C HIS A 119 -23.00 13.09 7.88
N GLY A 120 -22.70 12.67 6.64
CA GLY A 120 -21.35 12.35 6.18
C GLY A 120 -20.74 11.08 6.79
N TRP A 121 -21.50 10.26 7.54
CA TRP A 121 -20.98 9.02 8.12
C TRP A 121 -20.50 8.02 7.05
N TYR A 122 -21.25 7.85 5.97
CA TYR A 122 -20.87 6.94 4.89
C TYR A 122 -19.59 7.38 4.19
N ASP A 123 -19.38 8.69 4.01
CA ASP A 123 -18.14 9.21 3.44
C ASP A 123 -16.96 9.00 4.37
N LEU A 124 -17.16 9.21 5.68
CA LEU A 124 -16.13 8.96 6.70
C LEU A 124 -15.77 7.47 6.82
N ASP A 125 -16.77 6.58 6.76
CA ASP A 125 -16.56 5.13 6.74
C ASP A 125 -15.82 4.71 5.46
N ARG A 126 -16.22 5.23 4.30
CA ARG A 126 -15.50 4.99 3.04
C ARG A 126 -14.06 5.46 3.12
N ASP A 127 -13.80 6.69 3.57
CA ASP A 127 -12.46 7.26 3.71
C ASP A 127 -11.59 6.40 4.64
N LEU A 128 -12.13 6.03 5.80
CA LEU A 128 -11.47 5.13 6.74
C LEU A 128 -11.16 3.77 6.10
N ARG A 129 -12.10 3.18 5.36
CA ARG A 129 -11.90 1.88 4.69
C ARG A 129 -10.90 1.95 3.56
N LEU A 130 -10.88 3.02 2.77
CA LEU A 130 -9.87 3.23 1.74
C LEU A 130 -8.49 3.33 2.38
N ARG A 131 -8.36 4.05 3.49
CA ARG A 131 -7.11 4.15 4.25
C ARG A 131 -6.72 2.86 4.95
N LEU A 132 -7.67 2.01 5.32
CA LEU A 132 -7.41 0.71 5.95
C LEU A 132 -7.32 -0.44 4.95
N GLY A 133 -7.69 -0.21 3.69
CA GLY A 133 -7.71 -1.23 2.66
C GLY A 133 -6.39 -1.99 2.61
N THR A 134 -6.49 -3.30 2.41
CA THR A 134 -5.33 -4.12 2.11
C THR A 134 -4.72 -3.61 0.81
N ARG A 135 -3.51 -3.08 0.89
CA ARG A 135 -2.68 -2.80 -0.30
C ARG A 135 -2.72 -4.01 -1.21
N LYS A 136 -2.88 -3.78 -2.52
CA LYS A 136 -2.74 -4.87 -3.49
C LYS A 136 -1.34 -5.47 -3.27
N PRO A 137 -1.23 -6.75 -2.90
CA PRO A 137 0.06 -7.35 -2.64
C PRO A 137 0.92 -7.23 -3.90
N LEU A 138 2.17 -6.84 -3.69
CA LEU A 138 3.15 -6.79 -4.76
C LEU A 138 3.37 -8.23 -5.27
N ALA A 139 2.89 -8.52 -6.48
CA ALA A 139 3.36 -9.69 -7.21
C ALA A 139 4.86 -9.50 -7.47
N GLN A 140 5.67 -10.49 -7.07
CA GLN A 140 7.13 -10.50 -7.23
C GLN A 140 7.51 -10.36 -8.71
N PRO A 141 8.06 -9.20 -9.14
CA PRO A 141 8.48 -9.00 -10.53
C PRO A 141 9.63 -9.95 -10.88
N ARG A 142 9.61 -10.53 -12.08
CA ARG A 142 10.70 -11.38 -12.60
C ARG A 142 11.76 -10.52 -13.29
N LEU A 143 11.31 -9.54 -14.06
CA LEU A 143 12.20 -8.64 -14.79
C LEU A 143 11.80 -7.18 -14.64
N CYS A 144 12.76 -6.37 -14.24
CA CYS A 144 12.70 -4.91 -14.30
C CYS A 144 13.75 -4.38 -15.27
N VAL A 145 13.35 -3.56 -16.24
CA VAL A 145 14.29 -2.86 -17.13
C VAL A 145 14.48 -1.43 -16.63
N LEU A 146 15.73 -1.07 -16.32
CA LEU A 146 16.09 0.30 -15.97
C LEU A 146 16.29 1.10 -17.25
N LEU A 147 15.31 1.92 -17.60
CA LEU A 147 15.33 2.77 -18.78
C LEU A 147 16.12 4.05 -18.50
N THR A 148 17.10 4.32 -19.35
CA THR A 148 17.79 5.62 -19.41
C THR A 148 18.15 5.93 -20.86
N ARG A 149 17.89 7.16 -21.28
CA ARG A 149 18.07 7.63 -22.66
C ARG A 149 19.51 7.52 -23.13
N ASP A 150 20.48 7.76 -22.25
CA ASP A 150 21.90 7.74 -22.58
C ASP A 150 22.42 6.36 -23.00
N LEU A 151 21.70 5.29 -22.64
CA LEU A 151 22.05 3.92 -23.00
C LEU A 151 21.19 3.37 -24.14
N CYS A 152 20.24 4.15 -24.66
CA CYS A 152 19.46 3.76 -25.82
C CYS A 152 20.28 4.00 -27.10
N PRO A 153 20.37 3.05 -28.04
CA PRO A 153 21.13 3.21 -29.28
C PRO A 153 20.70 4.45 -30.06
N GLY A 154 21.66 5.33 -30.35
CA GLY A 154 21.38 6.61 -31.03
C GLY A 154 20.49 7.58 -30.24
N GLY A 155 20.25 7.35 -28.95
CA GLY A 155 19.33 8.12 -28.13
C GLY A 155 17.85 7.83 -28.41
N ASP A 156 17.54 6.82 -29.22
CA ASP A 156 16.17 6.45 -29.61
C ASP A 156 15.51 5.58 -28.54
N TRP A 157 15.13 6.22 -27.44
CA TRP A 157 14.39 5.58 -26.36
C TRP A 157 12.97 5.17 -26.77
N ILE A 158 12.40 5.78 -27.83
CA ILE A 158 11.05 5.44 -28.29
C ILE A 158 11.05 4.03 -28.84
N ARG A 159 11.99 3.72 -29.76
CA ARG A 159 12.16 2.37 -30.28
C ARG A 159 12.37 1.33 -29.18
N VAL A 160 13.14 1.67 -28.16
CA VAL A 160 13.39 0.77 -27.02
C VAL A 160 12.10 0.53 -26.23
N VAL A 161 11.33 1.57 -25.93
CA VAL A 161 10.06 1.44 -25.18
C VAL A 161 9.02 0.66 -25.98
N ASP A 162 8.93 0.87 -27.30
CA ASP A 162 8.04 0.11 -28.16
C ASP A 162 8.42 -1.39 -28.14
N ALA A 163 9.72 -1.72 -28.19
CA ALA A 163 10.19 -3.11 -28.05
C ALA A 163 9.91 -3.71 -26.65
N LEU A 164 10.02 -2.90 -25.58
CA LEU A 164 9.64 -3.32 -24.23
C LEU A 164 8.14 -3.61 -24.12
N ALA A 165 7.32 -2.79 -24.77
CA ALA A 165 5.88 -3.03 -24.86
C ALA A 165 5.57 -4.34 -25.59
N GLU A 166 6.18 -4.59 -26.76
CA GLU A 166 6.02 -5.83 -27.51
C GLU A 166 6.35 -7.09 -26.68
N SER A 167 7.42 -7.01 -25.87
CA SER A 167 7.84 -8.12 -24.99
C SER A 167 6.99 -8.29 -23.72
N ARG A 168 6.06 -7.36 -23.42
CA ARG A 168 5.25 -7.35 -22.18
C ARG A 168 6.10 -7.48 -20.92
N VAL A 169 7.15 -6.67 -20.82
CA VAL A 169 8.01 -6.65 -19.63
C VAL A 169 7.21 -6.37 -18.35
N ASP A 170 7.55 -7.03 -17.25
CA ASP A 170 6.78 -6.92 -16.00
C ASP A 170 6.87 -5.52 -15.40
N MET A 171 8.07 -4.93 -15.45
CA MET A 171 8.38 -3.66 -14.83
C MET A 171 9.39 -2.85 -15.65
N VAL A 172 9.14 -1.55 -15.77
CA VAL A 172 10.09 -0.56 -16.28
C VAL A 172 10.34 0.47 -15.19
N GLN A 173 11.61 0.76 -14.91
CA GLN A 173 12.02 1.83 -14.01
C GLN A 173 12.70 2.94 -14.82
N ILE A 174 12.09 4.13 -14.86
CA ILE A 174 12.68 5.30 -15.52
C ILE A 174 13.75 5.88 -14.61
N ARG A 175 14.99 5.91 -15.10
CA ARG A 175 16.19 6.29 -14.35
C ARG A 175 16.95 7.40 -15.07
N GLU A 176 16.38 8.58 -15.02
CA GLU A 176 16.95 9.80 -15.59
C GLU A 176 17.47 10.72 -14.48
N LYS A 177 18.78 10.71 -14.25
CA LYS A 177 19.40 11.47 -13.15
C LYS A 177 19.56 12.95 -13.46
N GLU A 178 19.87 13.25 -14.72
CA GLU A 178 20.26 14.58 -15.18
C GLU A 178 19.08 15.39 -15.74
N LEU A 179 17.91 14.76 -15.94
CA LEU A 179 16.73 15.48 -16.41
C LEU A 179 16.10 16.31 -15.28
N ALA A 180 15.69 17.53 -15.64
CA ALA A 180 14.85 18.35 -14.80
C ALA A 180 13.44 17.73 -14.66
N ASP A 181 12.81 17.92 -13.49
CA ASP A 181 11.54 17.26 -13.14
C ASP A 181 10.43 17.46 -14.18
N GLY A 182 10.29 18.66 -14.77
CA GLY A 182 9.27 18.91 -15.80
C GLY A 182 9.50 18.13 -17.10
N VAL A 183 10.77 17.93 -17.47
CA VAL A 183 11.13 17.11 -18.65
C VAL A 183 10.94 15.63 -18.33
N LEU A 184 11.32 15.20 -17.12
CA LEU A 184 11.13 13.84 -16.66
C LEU A 184 9.64 13.48 -16.57
N LEU A 185 8.77 14.40 -16.13
CA LEU A 185 7.32 14.21 -16.10
C LEU A 185 6.77 13.89 -17.49
N ASN A 186 7.05 14.75 -18.48
CA ASN A 186 6.62 14.54 -19.86
C ASN A 186 7.19 13.25 -20.45
N HIS A 187 8.45 12.93 -20.14
CA HIS A 187 9.07 11.69 -20.59
C HIS A 187 8.38 10.46 -19.97
N ALA A 188 8.08 10.49 -18.67
CA ALA A 188 7.41 9.41 -17.97
C ALA A 188 5.98 9.18 -18.46
N GLU A 189 5.24 10.24 -18.76
CA GLU A 189 3.93 10.14 -19.42
C GLU A 189 4.03 9.47 -20.79
N ALA A 190 4.97 9.93 -21.62
CA ALA A 190 5.16 9.35 -22.96
C ALA A 190 5.59 7.87 -22.93
N VAL A 191 6.36 7.45 -21.91
CA VAL A 191 6.70 6.04 -21.70
C VAL A 191 5.47 5.25 -21.23
N ARG A 192 4.72 5.78 -20.26
CA ARG A 192 3.50 5.15 -19.73
C ARG A 192 2.49 4.86 -20.83
N ASP A 193 2.28 5.81 -21.73
CA ASP A 193 1.24 5.72 -22.77
C ASP A 193 1.60 4.71 -23.87
N ARG A 194 2.88 4.28 -23.95
CA ARG A 194 3.37 3.27 -24.90
C ARG A 194 3.42 1.86 -24.32
N LEU A 195 3.67 1.73 -23.03
CA LEU A 195 3.75 0.44 -22.37
C LEU A 195 2.36 -0.18 -22.22
N HIS A 196 2.30 -1.50 -22.13
CA HIS A 196 1.06 -2.18 -21.80
C HIS A 196 0.58 -1.82 -20.39
N SER A 197 -0.73 -1.76 -20.18
CA SER A 197 -1.35 -1.48 -18.87
C SER A 197 -1.00 -2.50 -17.78
N THR A 198 -0.45 -3.65 -18.16
CA THR A 198 0.04 -4.68 -17.23
C THR A 198 1.49 -4.45 -16.79
N THR A 199 2.26 -3.68 -17.55
CA THR A 199 3.64 -3.33 -17.21
C THR A 199 3.64 -2.28 -16.11
N ARG A 200 4.31 -2.59 -15.00
CA ARG A 200 4.44 -1.63 -13.90
C ARG A 200 5.49 -0.58 -14.24
N LEU A 201 5.15 0.68 -14.06
CA LEU A 201 6.06 1.80 -14.26
C LEU A 201 6.50 2.40 -12.93
N VAL A 202 7.81 2.55 -12.75
CA VAL A 202 8.44 3.04 -11.52
C VAL A 202 9.33 4.23 -11.83
N ILE A 203 9.28 5.28 -11.02
CA ILE A 203 10.20 6.42 -11.12
C ILE A 203 11.35 6.23 -10.14
N ASN A 204 12.58 6.41 -10.61
CA ASN A 204 13.76 6.39 -9.74
C ASN A 204 13.94 7.74 -9.03
N ASP A 205 14.07 7.72 -7.70
CA ASP A 205 14.39 8.82 -6.77
C ASP A 205 13.39 10.00 -6.69
N ARG A 206 12.79 10.42 -7.82
CA ARG A 206 11.97 11.64 -7.96
C ARG A 206 10.51 11.46 -7.52
N ILE A 207 10.29 11.52 -6.20
CA ILE A 207 8.96 11.37 -5.58
C ILE A 207 7.93 12.38 -6.10
N SER A 208 8.32 13.62 -6.38
CA SER A 208 7.44 14.66 -6.94
C SER A 208 6.77 14.21 -8.24
N VAL A 209 7.57 13.68 -9.16
CA VAL A 209 7.13 13.16 -10.46
C VAL A 209 6.24 11.93 -10.27
N ALA A 210 6.65 10.98 -9.42
CA ALA A 210 5.88 9.79 -9.12
C ALA A 210 4.49 10.13 -8.55
N ALA A 211 4.42 11.04 -7.58
CA ALA A 211 3.18 11.50 -6.96
C ALA A 211 2.25 12.17 -7.98
N THR A 212 2.81 13.01 -8.86
CA THR A 212 2.04 13.72 -9.88
C THR A 212 1.37 12.77 -10.86
N LEU A 213 2.03 11.66 -11.21
CA LEU A 213 1.52 10.68 -12.17
C LEU A 213 0.80 9.49 -11.54
N GLY A 214 0.75 9.40 -10.20
CA GLY A 214 0.22 8.23 -9.50
C GLY A 214 1.04 6.95 -9.74
N LEU A 215 2.36 7.10 -9.88
CA LEU A 215 3.29 5.99 -10.16
C LEU A 215 4.03 5.53 -8.90
N ASP A 216 4.61 4.34 -9.00
CA ASP A 216 5.48 3.77 -7.98
C ASP A 216 6.84 4.49 -7.98
N VAL A 217 7.58 4.40 -6.86
CA VAL A 217 8.93 4.98 -6.74
C VAL A 217 9.94 3.93 -6.29
N HIS A 218 11.20 4.07 -6.71
CA HIS A 218 12.32 3.34 -6.11
C HIS A 218 13.36 4.32 -5.60
N LEU A 219 13.80 4.13 -4.35
CA LEU A 219 14.68 5.05 -3.64
C LEU A 219 16.06 4.43 -3.42
N GLY A 220 17.11 5.20 -3.67
CA GLY A 220 18.46 4.94 -3.19
C GLY A 220 18.60 5.17 -1.69
N ARG A 221 19.84 5.03 -1.17
CA ARG A 221 20.11 5.13 0.27
C ARG A 221 20.04 6.56 0.81
N GLU A 222 20.52 7.50 0.01
CA GLU A 222 20.63 8.92 0.37
C GLU A 222 19.35 9.71 0.04
N ASP A 223 18.39 9.07 -0.64
CA ASP A 223 17.09 9.68 -0.94
C ASP A 223 16.20 9.72 0.30
N LEU A 224 15.04 10.38 0.16
CA LEU A 224 14.08 10.55 1.25
C LEU A 224 13.79 9.24 2.01
N PRO A 225 13.62 9.29 3.34
CA PRO A 225 13.20 8.13 4.12
C PRO A 225 11.87 7.57 3.62
N ILE A 226 11.70 6.24 3.67
CA ILE A 226 10.48 5.54 3.22
C ILE A 226 9.22 6.13 3.86
N ALA A 227 9.26 6.43 5.16
CA ALA A 227 8.14 7.05 5.87
C ALA A 227 7.75 8.43 5.30
N ALA A 228 8.73 9.23 4.85
CA ALA A 228 8.45 10.52 4.22
C ALA A 228 7.87 10.33 2.81
N ALA A 229 8.45 9.43 2.02
CA ALA A 229 7.92 9.08 0.71
C ALA A 229 6.48 8.56 0.78
N ARG A 230 6.18 7.71 1.78
CA ARG A 230 4.83 7.18 2.04
C ARG A 230 3.81 8.29 2.32
N ARG A 231 4.18 9.33 3.06
CA ARG A 231 3.28 10.47 3.33
C ARG A 231 2.95 11.26 2.06
N LEU A 232 3.90 11.38 1.14
CA LEU A 232 3.73 12.15 -0.11
C LEU A 232 2.97 11.36 -1.18
N LEU A 233 3.27 10.07 -1.32
CA LEU A 233 2.69 9.20 -2.36
C LEU A 233 1.37 8.56 -1.95
N GLY A 234 1.01 8.67 -0.66
CA GLY A 234 -0.13 7.97 -0.10
C GLY A 234 0.11 6.46 0.00
N ARG A 235 -0.98 5.74 0.25
CA ARG A 235 -0.90 4.31 0.55
C ARG A 235 -0.78 3.45 -0.69
N ASP A 236 -1.28 3.85 -1.86
CA ASP A 236 -1.37 2.90 -2.98
C ASP A 236 -0.05 2.69 -3.71
N ALA A 237 0.73 3.75 -3.92
CA ALA A 237 2.00 3.68 -4.65
C ALA A 237 3.02 2.77 -3.96
N GLN A 238 3.63 1.85 -4.69
CA GLN A 238 4.68 0.97 -4.20
C GLN A 238 6.00 1.74 -4.03
N ILE A 239 6.74 1.41 -2.97
CA ILE A 239 8.02 2.04 -2.65
C ILE A 239 9.11 0.97 -2.65
N GLY A 240 9.99 1.03 -3.64
CA GLY A 240 11.21 0.27 -3.71
C GLY A 240 12.35 0.91 -2.90
N ARG A 241 13.25 0.10 -2.33
CA ARG A 241 14.46 0.59 -1.64
C ARG A 241 15.70 -0.17 -2.07
N SER A 242 16.79 0.54 -2.36
CA SER A 242 18.08 -0.07 -2.66
C SER A 242 18.75 -0.60 -1.39
N THR A 243 19.22 -1.84 -1.42
CA THR A 243 19.88 -2.54 -0.30
C THR A 243 21.10 -3.32 -0.79
N SER A 244 21.97 -3.76 0.13
CA SER A 244 23.15 -4.58 -0.19
C SER A 244 23.12 -5.99 0.41
N GLY A 245 21.97 -6.46 0.89
CA GLY A 245 21.82 -7.79 1.46
C GLY A 245 20.70 -7.89 2.49
N LEU A 246 20.60 -9.05 3.13
CA LEU A 246 19.49 -9.42 4.01
C LEU A 246 19.25 -8.47 5.20
N PRO A 247 20.26 -8.02 5.97
CA PRO A 247 20.01 -7.14 7.11
C PRO A 247 19.35 -5.82 6.70
N GLU A 248 19.83 -5.22 5.61
CA GLU A 248 19.24 -3.98 5.08
C GLU A 248 17.88 -4.20 4.45
N ALA A 249 17.65 -5.36 3.81
CA ALA A 249 16.35 -5.73 3.30
C ALA A 249 15.30 -5.81 4.42
N HIS A 250 15.63 -6.45 5.55
CA HIS A 250 14.75 -6.49 6.72
C HIS A 250 14.43 -5.09 7.23
N SER A 251 15.44 -4.24 7.38
CA SER A 251 15.24 -2.86 7.82
C SER A 251 14.37 -2.05 6.85
N ALA A 252 14.54 -2.25 5.54
CA ALA A 252 13.73 -1.57 4.53
C ALA A 252 12.26 -2.01 4.56
N ILE A 253 11.99 -3.32 4.66
CA ILE A 253 10.62 -3.85 4.78
C ILE A 253 9.97 -3.38 6.09
N ALA A 254 10.69 -3.42 7.20
CA ALA A 254 10.20 -2.92 8.48
C ALA A 254 9.88 -1.41 8.44
N ALA A 255 10.61 -0.64 7.63
CA ALA A 255 10.34 0.78 7.39
C ALA A 255 9.20 1.03 6.38
N GLY A 256 8.60 -0.02 5.79
CA GLY A 256 7.44 0.07 4.90
C GLY A 256 7.75 0.06 3.41
N ALA A 257 8.94 -0.41 2.99
CA ALA A 257 9.23 -0.69 1.59
C ALA A 257 8.43 -1.91 1.11
N ASP A 258 8.03 -1.88 -0.16
CA ASP A 258 7.30 -2.95 -0.83
C ASP A 258 8.23 -3.91 -1.57
N LEU A 259 9.35 -3.41 -2.06
CA LEU A 259 10.32 -4.12 -2.90
C LEU A 259 11.73 -3.69 -2.52
N VAL A 260 12.70 -4.61 -2.55
CA VAL A 260 14.12 -4.25 -2.34
C VAL A 260 14.97 -4.52 -3.57
N GLY A 261 15.80 -3.56 -3.95
CA GLY A 261 16.82 -3.74 -4.99
C GLY A 261 18.15 -4.15 -4.37
N VAL A 262 18.55 -5.41 -4.51
CA VAL A 262 19.75 -5.97 -3.87
C VAL A 262 20.94 -5.86 -4.81
N GLY A 263 21.93 -5.03 -4.48
CA GLY A 263 23.14 -4.96 -5.29
C GLY A 263 24.14 -3.85 -4.95
N PRO A 264 25.19 -3.69 -5.79
CA PRO A 264 25.42 -4.43 -7.04
C PRO A 264 25.74 -5.91 -6.80
N VAL A 265 25.16 -6.84 -7.57
CA VAL A 265 25.45 -8.28 -7.44
C VAL A 265 26.73 -8.70 -8.17
N PHE A 266 26.97 -8.12 -9.34
CA PHE A 266 28.22 -8.27 -10.09
C PHE A 266 28.92 -6.92 -10.26
N VAL A 267 30.17 -6.95 -10.70
CA VAL A 267 30.91 -5.73 -11.05
C VAL A 267 30.12 -5.01 -12.16
N SER A 268 29.90 -3.70 -11.99
CA SER A 268 29.16 -2.90 -12.97
C SER A 268 29.96 -1.65 -13.30
N ALA A 269 30.08 -1.36 -14.60
CA ALA A 269 30.66 -0.11 -15.08
C ALA A 269 29.87 1.15 -14.64
N THR A 270 28.65 0.98 -14.11
CA THR A 270 27.72 2.08 -13.80
C THR A 270 27.67 2.45 -12.32
N LYS A 271 28.34 1.68 -11.44
CA LYS A 271 28.40 1.93 -9.98
C LYS A 271 29.77 1.52 -9.43
N ASP A 272 30.47 2.46 -8.80
CA ASP A 272 31.78 2.25 -8.15
C ASP A 272 31.66 1.61 -6.76
N LYS A 273 30.91 0.51 -6.67
CA LYS A 273 30.66 -0.22 -5.41
C LYS A 273 31.11 -1.66 -5.53
N LYS A 274 31.74 -2.19 -4.48
CA LYS A 274 32.11 -3.60 -4.42
C LYS A 274 30.86 -4.48 -4.57
N PRO A 275 30.91 -5.52 -5.43
CA PRO A 275 29.79 -6.43 -5.61
C PRO A 275 29.53 -7.24 -4.34
N VAL A 276 28.24 -7.43 -4.02
CA VAL A 276 27.80 -8.25 -2.88
C VAL A 276 27.64 -9.72 -3.24
N GLY A 277 27.67 -10.04 -4.54
CA GLY A 277 27.53 -11.39 -5.06
C GLY A 277 26.08 -11.88 -5.18
N PRO A 278 25.83 -12.90 -6.01
CA PRO A 278 24.50 -13.49 -6.20
C PRO A 278 23.93 -14.10 -4.92
N GLY A 279 24.78 -14.70 -4.07
CA GLY A 279 24.35 -15.28 -2.79
C GLY A 279 23.75 -14.28 -1.80
N ALA A 280 24.10 -12.99 -1.88
CA ALA A 280 23.44 -11.97 -1.05
C ALA A 280 21.96 -11.77 -1.47
N ALA A 281 21.68 -11.79 -2.78
CA ALA A 281 20.31 -11.73 -3.29
C ALA A 281 19.54 -13.03 -3.00
N GLY A 282 20.20 -14.19 -3.14
CA GLY A 282 19.60 -15.49 -2.78
C GLY A 282 19.15 -15.58 -1.32
N LYS A 283 19.93 -15.03 -0.39
CA LYS A 283 19.52 -14.94 1.04
C LYS A 283 18.26 -14.09 1.25
N VAL A 284 18.09 -13.02 0.47
CA VAL A 284 16.87 -12.19 0.50
C VAL A 284 15.68 -12.95 -0.08
N ALA A 285 15.90 -13.69 -1.17
CA ALA A 285 14.89 -14.55 -1.77
C ALA A 285 14.41 -15.64 -0.80
N ALA A 286 15.35 -16.35 -0.15
CA ALA A 286 15.04 -17.39 0.83
C ALA A 286 14.27 -16.86 2.06
N ALA A 287 14.38 -15.57 2.38
CA ALA A 287 13.61 -14.92 3.43
C ALA A 287 12.18 -14.53 3.00
N GLY A 288 11.79 -14.80 1.75
CA GLY A 288 10.47 -14.47 1.21
C GLY A 288 10.23 -12.98 0.98
N ILE A 289 11.29 -12.18 0.91
CA ILE A 289 11.19 -10.73 0.73
C ILE A 289 11.09 -10.40 -0.77
N PRO A 290 10.11 -9.58 -1.19
CA PRO A 290 10.04 -9.15 -2.58
C PRO A 290 11.30 -8.39 -3.00
N HIS A 291 11.98 -8.83 -4.06
CA HIS A 291 13.30 -8.32 -4.40
C HIS A 291 13.59 -8.23 -5.91
N LEU A 292 14.59 -7.43 -6.27
CA LEU A 292 15.23 -7.44 -7.58
C LEU A 292 16.75 -7.47 -7.35
N ALA A 293 17.44 -8.51 -7.82
CA ALA A 293 18.89 -8.47 -7.92
C ALA A 293 19.29 -7.42 -8.97
N ILE A 294 20.26 -6.57 -8.68
CA ILE A 294 20.63 -5.46 -9.57
C ILE A 294 22.15 -5.32 -9.65
N GLY A 295 22.65 -4.92 -10.82
CA GLY A 295 24.03 -4.47 -11.03
C GLY A 295 24.92 -5.50 -11.71
N GLY A 296 25.35 -5.17 -12.93
CA GLY A 296 26.24 -6.01 -13.74
C GLY A 296 25.58 -7.28 -14.29
N ILE A 297 24.25 -7.31 -14.36
CA ILE A 297 23.49 -8.47 -14.83
C ILE A 297 23.41 -8.45 -16.36
N GLU A 298 23.72 -9.59 -16.95
CA GLU A 298 23.68 -9.90 -18.38
C GLU A 298 23.16 -11.33 -18.58
N LEU A 299 22.75 -11.69 -19.80
CA LEU A 299 22.30 -13.05 -20.11
C LEU A 299 23.33 -14.13 -19.73
N SER A 300 24.63 -13.82 -19.87
CA SER A 300 25.74 -14.73 -19.60
C SER A 300 25.92 -15.09 -18.11
N ASN A 301 25.43 -14.26 -17.19
CA ASN A 301 25.59 -14.46 -15.74
C ASN A 301 24.26 -14.62 -14.99
N LEU A 302 23.15 -14.62 -15.73
CA LEU A 302 21.80 -14.80 -15.19
C LEU A 302 21.66 -16.15 -14.48
N GLU A 303 22.30 -17.19 -15.01
CA GLU A 303 22.29 -18.55 -14.46
C GLU A 303 22.68 -18.58 -12.98
N SER A 304 23.76 -17.88 -12.64
CA SER A 304 24.28 -17.85 -11.28
C SER A 304 23.28 -17.23 -10.30
N LEU A 305 22.40 -16.32 -10.75
CA LEU A 305 21.34 -15.77 -9.90
C LEU A 305 20.21 -16.79 -9.72
N CYS A 306 19.82 -17.49 -10.78
CA CYS A 306 18.82 -18.56 -10.73
C CYS A 306 19.24 -19.68 -9.77
N GLU A 307 20.49 -20.13 -9.83
CA GLU A 307 21.05 -21.16 -8.92
C GLU A 307 20.97 -20.75 -7.43
N HIS A 308 20.95 -19.45 -7.14
CA HIS A 308 20.80 -18.92 -5.78
C HIS A 308 19.34 -18.67 -5.38
N GLY A 309 18.38 -19.06 -6.22
CA GLY A 309 16.94 -18.89 -5.96
C GLY A 309 16.45 -17.44 -6.10
N VAL A 310 17.20 -16.58 -6.80
CA VAL A 310 16.78 -15.20 -7.05
C VAL A 310 15.50 -15.21 -7.89
N ALA A 311 14.46 -14.52 -7.41
CA ALA A 311 13.14 -14.52 -8.03
C ALA A 311 12.95 -13.38 -9.04
N GLY A 312 13.78 -12.34 -8.99
CA GLY A 312 13.65 -11.19 -9.87
C GLY A 312 14.97 -10.46 -10.11
N VAL A 313 15.12 -9.92 -11.32
CA VAL A 313 16.33 -9.20 -11.74
C VAL A 313 16.01 -7.82 -12.32
N ALA A 314 16.86 -6.84 -12.04
CA ALA A 314 16.83 -5.52 -12.64
C ALA A 314 18.04 -5.32 -13.57
N VAL A 315 17.75 -5.13 -14.86
CA VAL A 315 18.75 -5.08 -15.94
C VAL A 315 18.72 -3.72 -16.61
N CYS A 316 19.88 -3.23 -17.05
CA CYS A 316 20.01 -1.93 -17.72
C CYS A 316 20.76 -2.11 -19.04
N ARG A 317 22.10 -1.99 -19.02
CA ARG A 317 22.95 -2.16 -20.21
C ARG A 317 22.71 -3.48 -20.96
N GLY A 318 22.53 -4.58 -20.22
CA GLY A 318 22.28 -5.90 -20.81
C GLY A 318 21.00 -6.02 -21.65
N VAL A 319 20.09 -5.03 -21.58
CA VAL A 319 18.88 -4.95 -22.41
C VAL A 319 18.93 -3.74 -23.34
N LEU A 320 19.19 -2.54 -22.81
CA LEU A 320 19.12 -1.31 -23.61
C LEU A 320 20.14 -1.28 -24.76
N GLY A 321 21.31 -1.90 -24.57
CA GLY A 321 22.37 -1.95 -25.59
C GLY A 321 22.26 -3.11 -26.58
N ALA A 322 21.20 -3.95 -26.50
CA ALA A 322 21.04 -5.09 -27.38
C ALA A 322 20.60 -4.67 -28.80
N GLU A 323 21.04 -5.41 -29.82
CA GLU A 323 20.57 -5.22 -31.20
C GLU A 323 19.05 -5.47 -31.32
N ASP A 324 18.56 -6.46 -30.57
CA ASP A 324 17.14 -6.80 -30.45
C ASP A 324 16.74 -6.81 -28.97
N VAL A 325 16.11 -5.71 -28.55
CA VAL A 325 15.63 -5.50 -27.18
C VAL A 325 14.53 -6.49 -26.83
N ALA A 326 13.53 -6.66 -27.71
CA ALA A 326 12.38 -7.51 -27.44
C ALA A 326 12.80 -8.97 -27.26
N ALA A 327 13.64 -9.50 -28.16
CA ALA A 327 14.16 -10.87 -28.06
C ALA A 327 15.02 -11.06 -26.80
N THR A 328 15.80 -10.05 -26.41
CA THR A 328 16.63 -10.11 -25.20
C THR A 328 15.77 -10.15 -23.94
N VAL A 329 14.71 -9.33 -23.87
CA VAL A 329 13.76 -9.32 -22.76
C VAL A 329 13.05 -10.67 -22.63
N SER A 330 12.53 -11.22 -23.74
CA SER A 330 11.88 -12.53 -23.72
C SER A 330 12.82 -13.63 -23.25
N LYS A 331 14.08 -13.64 -23.69
CA LYS A 331 15.08 -14.63 -23.22
C LYS A 331 15.30 -14.55 -21.71
N ILE A 332 15.40 -13.33 -21.16
CA ILE A 332 15.58 -13.14 -19.71
C ILE A 332 14.33 -13.60 -18.95
N GLN A 333 13.13 -13.21 -19.39
CA GLN A 333 11.87 -13.63 -18.76
C GLN A 333 11.73 -15.15 -18.75
N THR A 334 11.90 -15.81 -19.90
CA THR A 334 11.82 -17.28 -19.99
C THR A 334 12.81 -17.95 -19.03
N ARG A 335 14.06 -17.45 -18.95
CA ARG A 335 15.04 -18.05 -18.02
C ARG A 335 14.60 -17.90 -16.56
N MET A 336 14.10 -16.72 -16.18
CA MET A 336 13.62 -16.45 -14.82
C MET A 336 12.35 -17.24 -14.46
N ASP A 337 11.49 -17.52 -15.45
CA ASP A 337 10.26 -18.30 -15.25
C ASP A 337 10.57 -19.79 -15.06
N THR A 338 11.42 -20.38 -15.91
CA THR A 338 11.83 -21.80 -15.76
C THR A 338 12.49 -22.04 -14.40
N ALA A 339 13.36 -21.13 -13.96
CA ALA A 339 14.00 -21.25 -12.65
C ALA A 339 13.01 -21.18 -11.49
N ALA A 340 11.90 -20.47 -11.63
CA ALA A 340 10.86 -20.39 -10.60
C ALA A 340 10.04 -21.68 -10.50
N GLU A 341 9.81 -22.36 -11.64
CA GLU A 341 9.13 -23.66 -11.69
C GLU A 341 9.98 -24.75 -11.02
N ASP A 342 11.28 -24.78 -11.29
CA ASP A 342 12.22 -25.76 -10.72
C ASP A 342 12.35 -25.66 -9.18
N VAL A 343 12.21 -24.46 -8.61
CA VAL A 343 12.25 -24.23 -7.15
C VAL A 343 10.92 -24.59 -6.46
N SER A 344 9.83 -24.70 -7.23
CA SER A 344 8.49 -25.00 -6.72
C SER A 344 8.14 -26.49 -6.70
N CYS A 345 8.99 -27.35 -7.28
CA CYS A 345 8.81 -28.79 -7.28
C CYS A 345 9.59 -29.41 -6.10
N PRO A 346 8.90 -30.03 -5.10
CA PRO A 346 9.54 -30.58 -3.90
C PRO A 346 10.38 -31.84 -4.15
#